data_AF-A0A1W6CZS3-F1
#
_entry.id   AF-A0A1W6CZS3-F1
#
_cell.length_a   1.000
_cell.length_b   1.000
_cell.length_c   1.000
_cell.angle_alpha   90.00
_cell.angle_beta   90.00
_cell.angle_gamma   90.00
#
_symmetry.space_group_name_H-M   'P 1'
#
loop_
_entity.id
_entity.type
_entity.pdbx_description
1 polymer ?
#
loop_
_entity_poly.entity_id
_entity_poly.type
_entity_poly.pdbx_seq_one_letter_code
_entity_poly.pdbx_strand_id
1 'polypeptide(L)'
;MALLKDEVIATVSVEGWLDSLDVSLGGMIFDMGTENLLKISGVTTVSRFRRPKVRDKSVYGFTGLRPAAFAAILIWLERLGFDTHPEAFYHSLIEGINQAKYIDQDELTCLWHSKEKKRFQTQEYFVDAETKITNVKREVVKGRGGLTIEIARSTDPLGLIESLRIYR
;
A
#
# COMPACT_ATOMS: atom_id res chain seq x y z
N MET A 1 14.26 -6.69 31.39
CA MET A 1 13.44 -6.92 30.17
C MET A 1 12.50 -5.75 30.02
N ALA A 2 12.85 -4.77 29.19
CA ALA A 2 11.98 -3.64 28.91
C ALA A 2 11.10 -4.01 27.72
N LEU A 3 9.78 -4.09 27.93
CA LEU A 3 8.77 -4.15 26.88
C LEU A 3 8.78 -2.78 26.17
N LEU A 4 9.72 -2.61 25.23
CA LEU A 4 9.78 -1.45 24.33
C LEU A 4 8.71 -1.60 23.26
N LYS A 5 7.45 -1.31 23.62
CA LYS A 5 6.45 -0.82 22.67
C LYS A 5 5.41 0.02 23.41
N ASP A 6 5.87 1.12 24.00
CA ASP A 6 5.01 2.29 24.24
C ASP A 6 4.72 2.98 22.89
N GLU A 7 4.18 2.24 21.93
CA GLU A 7 3.71 2.79 20.67
C GLU A 7 2.38 3.51 20.93
N VAL A 8 2.46 4.82 21.12
CA VAL A 8 1.33 5.70 20.81
C VAL A 8 1.14 5.60 19.29
N ILE A 9 0.38 4.59 18.83
CA ILE A 9 0.15 4.36 17.40
C ILE A 9 -0.55 5.61 16.85
N ALA A 10 0.12 6.40 16.02
CA ALA A 10 -0.55 7.41 15.21
C ALA A 10 -1.30 6.66 14.11
N THR A 11 -2.62 6.80 14.03
CA THR A 11 -3.43 6.16 12.98
C THR A 11 -3.81 7.19 11.95
N VAL A 12 -3.62 6.83 10.68
CA VAL A 12 -4.03 7.67 9.54
C VAL A 12 -5.37 7.15 9.01
N SER A 13 -6.33 8.06 8.79
CA SER A 13 -7.57 7.74 8.08
C SER A 13 -7.28 7.67 6.58
N VAL A 14 -7.60 6.53 5.96
CA VAL A 14 -7.41 6.34 4.52
C VAL A 14 -8.31 7.30 3.75
N GLU A 15 -9.59 7.37 4.10
CA GLU A 15 -10.58 8.21 3.44
C GLU A 15 -10.20 9.70 3.48
N GLY A 16 -9.80 10.20 4.66
CA GLY A 16 -9.42 11.61 4.81
C GLY A 16 -8.11 11.99 4.11
N TRP A 17 -7.25 11.03 3.77
CA TRP A 17 -6.06 11.27 2.96
C TRP A 17 -6.35 11.12 1.46
N LEU A 18 -7.22 10.20 1.03
CA LEU A 18 -7.64 10.09 -0.36
C LEU A 18 -8.25 11.39 -0.88
N ASP A 19 -8.93 12.15 -0.01
CA ASP A 19 -9.43 13.50 -0.29
C ASP A 19 -8.32 14.54 -0.59
N SER A 20 -7.08 14.26 -0.19
CA SER A 20 -5.93 15.16 -0.39
C SER A 20 -5.09 14.81 -1.63
N LEU A 21 -5.41 13.72 -2.32
CA LEU A 21 -4.76 13.31 -3.56
C LEU A 21 -5.23 14.14 -4.75
N ASP A 22 -4.41 14.17 -5.81
CA ASP A 22 -4.84 14.69 -7.11
C ASP A 22 -6.18 14.09 -7.53
N VAL A 23 -7.11 14.91 -8.05
CA VAL A 23 -8.50 14.53 -8.32
C VAL A 23 -8.61 13.28 -9.22
N SER A 24 -7.67 13.11 -10.16
CA SER A 24 -7.65 11.93 -11.04
C SER A 24 -7.23 10.65 -10.30
N LEU A 25 -6.30 10.77 -9.37
CA LEU A 25 -5.81 9.68 -8.53
C LEU A 25 -6.82 9.32 -7.44
N GLY A 26 -7.35 10.33 -6.76
CA GLY A 26 -8.42 10.19 -5.80
C GLY A 26 -9.60 9.46 -6.43
N GLY A 27 -10.08 9.91 -7.60
CA GLY A 27 -11.17 9.27 -8.32
C GLY A 27 -10.93 7.78 -8.62
N MET A 28 -9.76 7.42 -9.17
CA MET A 28 -9.43 6.01 -9.45
C MET A 28 -9.37 5.13 -8.20
N ILE A 29 -8.82 5.64 -7.10
CA ILE A 29 -8.72 4.87 -5.85
C ILE A 29 -10.10 4.80 -5.15
N PHE A 30 -10.89 5.86 -5.19
CA PHE A 30 -12.27 5.87 -4.70
C PHE A 30 -13.16 4.89 -5.46
N ASP A 31 -13.05 4.83 -6.79
CA ASP A 31 -13.78 3.89 -7.63
C ASP A 31 -13.41 2.43 -7.34
N MET A 32 -12.18 2.17 -6.88
CA MET A 32 -11.73 0.84 -6.49
C MET A 32 -12.34 0.36 -5.16
N GLY A 33 -12.65 1.30 -4.26
CA GLY A 33 -13.14 1.04 -2.91
C GLY A 33 -12.02 0.70 -1.92
N THR A 34 -12.12 1.21 -0.68
CA THR A 34 -11.11 1.05 0.38
C THR A 34 -10.83 -0.42 0.72
N GLU A 35 -11.85 -1.28 0.69
CA GLU A 35 -11.70 -2.72 0.96
C GLU A 35 -10.84 -3.43 -0.09
N ASN A 36 -11.04 -3.14 -1.38
CA ASN A 36 -10.24 -3.73 -2.45
C ASN A 36 -8.81 -3.20 -2.43
N LEU A 37 -8.61 -1.91 -2.13
CA LEU A 37 -7.29 -1.33 -1.95
C LEU A 37 -6.51 -2.06 -0.85
N LEU A 38 -7.13 -2.27 0.31
CA LEU A 38 -6.50 -3.00 1.42
C LEU A 38 -6.19 -4.46 1.04
N LYS A 39 -7.11 -5.12 0.34
CA LYS A 39 -6.93 -6.50 -0.12
C LYS A 39 -5.77 -6.64 -1.12
N ILE A 40 -5.66 -5.72 -2.08
CA ILE A 40 -4.65 -5.76 -3.14
C ILE A 40 -3.28 -5.32 -2.61
N SER A 41 -3.24 -4.29 -1.76
CA SER A 41 -1.98 -3.82 -1.15
C SER A 41 -1.43 -4.78 -0.09
N GLY A 42 -2.25 -5.71 0.42
CA GLY A 42 -1.83 -6.74 1.37
C GLY A 42 -1.48 -6.21 2.77
N VAL A 43 -1.82 -4.96 3.07
CA VAL A 43 -1.44 -4.30 4.33
C VAL A 43 -2.31 -4.72 5.49
N THR A 44 -1.74 -4.71 6.70
CA THR A 44 -2.46 -5.16 7.89
C THR A 44 -3.21 -4.01 8.58
N THR A 45 -4.53 -4.17 8.75
CA THR A 45 -5.33 -3.25 9.56
C THR A 45 -5.23 -3.55 11.05
N VAL A 46 -5.35 -2.51 11.88
CA VAL A 46 -5.42 -2.65 13.34
C VAL A 46 -6.75 -2.14 13.88
N SER A 47 -7.34 -2.91 14.79
CA SER A 47 -8.50 -2.45 15.55
C SER A 47 -8.04 -1.50 16.66
N ARG A 48 -8.66 -0.32 16.73
CA ARG A 48 -8.44 0.65 17.80
C ARG A 48 -9.71 0.88 18.57
N PHE A 49 -9.55 1.06 19.86
CA PHE A 49 -10.65 1.25 20.78
C PHE A 49 -10.47 2.55 21.55
N ARG A 50 -11.55 3.28 21.75
CA ARG A 50 -11.54 4.41 22.68
C ARG A 50 -11.26 3.88 24.07
N ARG A 51 -10.28 4.45 24.78
CA ARG A 51 -9.97 4.05 26.16
C ARG A 51 -11.24 4.18 27.02
N PRO A 52 -11.75 3.08 27.61
CA PRO A 52 -12.96 3.13 28.43
C PRO A 52 -12.72 3.94 29.70
N LYS A 53 -13.75 4.68 30.13
CA LYS A 53 -13.81 5.31 31.46
C LYS A 53 -14.59 4.42 32.42
N VAL A 54 -14.44 4.68 33.72
CA VAL A 54 -15.10 3.90 34.81
C VAL A 54 -16.62 3.79 34.64
N ARG A 55 -17.25 4.79 34.00
CA ARG A 55 -18.71 4.83 33.76
C ARG A 55 -19.16 4.18 32.45
N ASP A 56 -18.23 3.83 31.57
CA ASP A 56 -18.55 3.33 30.24
C ASP A 56 -18.90 1.84 30.32
N LYS A 57 -20.09 1.46 29.86
CA LYS A 57 -20.57 0.06 29.81
C LYS A 57 -20.26 -0.63 28.47
N SER A 58 -19.78 0.13 27.49
CA SER A 58 -19.40 -0.36 26.17
C SER A 58 -18.19 0.41 25.64
N VAL A 59 -17.47 -0.21 24.71
CA VAL A 59 -16.28 0.35 24.07
C VAL A 59 -16.56 0.50 22.57
N TYR A 60 -16.28 1.68 22.04
CA TYR A 60 -16.35 1.94 20.61
C TYR A 60 -14.97 1.73 19.99
N GLY A 61 -14.92 0.97 18.91
CA GLY A 61 -13.72 0.75 18.13
C GLY A 61 -13.87 1.18 16.68
N PHE A 62 -12.74 1.47 16.05
CA PHE A 62 -12.61 1.76 14.63
C PHE A 62 -11.39 1.02 14.08
N THR A 63 -11.45 0.68 12.80
CA THR A 63 -10.33 0.08 12.07
C THR A 63 -9.42 1.19 11.56
N GLY A 64 -8.11 1.03 11.69
CA GLY A 64 -7.14 2.00 11.18
C GLY A 64 -5.86 1.32 10.70
N LEU A 65 -4.98 2.11 10.11
CA LEU A 65 -3.65 1.66 9.65
C LEU A 65 -2.56 2.25 10.53
N ARG A 66 -1.50 1.46 10.75
CA ARG A 66 -0.23 1.97 11.30
C ARG A 66 0.45 2.85 10.25
N PRO A 67 1.33 3.78 10.63
CA PRO A 67 2.01 4.63 9.64
C PRO A 67 2.84 3.84 8.63
N ALA A 68 3.47 2.74 9.04
CA ALA A 68 4.20 1.83 8.14
C ALA A 68 3.24 1.14 7.14
N ALA A 69 2.10 0.63 7.60
CA ALA A 69 1.07 0.03 6.74
C ALA A 69 0.52 1.06 5.74
N PHE A 70 0.28 2.29 6.20
CA PHE A 70 -0.16 3.37 5.34
C PHE A 70 0.90 3.72 4.28
N ALA A 71 2.15 3.90 4.71
CA ALA A 71 3.28 4.12 3.80
C ALA A 71 3.45 2.98 2.79
N ALA A 72 3.20 1.72 3.16
CA ALA A 72 3.24 0.59 2.24
C ALA A 72 2.21 0.71 1.11
N ILE A 73 0.97 1.17 1.39
CA ILE A 73 -0.01 1.51 0.35
C ILE A 73 0.55 2.60 -0.58
N LEU A 74 1.15 3.65 0.00
CA LEU A 74 1.70 4.75 -0.78
C LEU A 74 2.86 4.31 -1.68
N ILE A 75 3.73 3.43 -1.18
CA ILE A 75 4.83 2.83 -1.95
C ILE A 75 4.26 1.96 -3.08
N TRP A 76 3.21 1.19 -2.83
CA TRP A 76 2.54 0.40 -3.86
C TRP A 76 1.96 1.29 -4.96
N LEU A 77 1.27 2.37 -4.59
CA LEU A 77 0.79 3.37 -5.54
C LEU A 77 1.95 4.08 -6.28
N GLU A 78 3.03 4.42 -5.58
CA GLU A 78 4.21 5.03 -6.20
C GLU A 78 4.80 4.10 -7.27
N ARG A 79 4.84 2.79 -6.99
CA ARG A 79 5.28 1.76 -7.93
C ARG A 79 4.37 1.63 -9.15
N LEU A 80 3.09 1.96 -9.03
CA LEU A 80 2.17 2.06 -10.18
C LEU A 80 2.39 3.34 -11.01
N GLY A 81 3.28 4.24 -10.57
CA GLY A 81 3.64 5.47 -11.26
C GLY A 81 2.95 6.72 -10.73
N PHE A 82 2.29 6.62 -9.58
CA PHE A 82 1.66 7.76 -8.91
C PHE A 82 2.68 8.56 -8.09
N ASP A 83 2.45 9.86 -7.92
CA ASP A 83 3.31 10.71 -7.10
C ASP A 83 2.72 10.82 -5.68
N THR A 84 3.13 9.94 -4.78
CA THR A 84 2.46 9.73 -3.47
C THR A 84 3.30 10.12 -2.26
N HIS A 85 4.58 10.44 -2.44
CA HIS A 85 5.51 10.86 -1.36
C HIS A 85 5.45 9.99 -0.09
N PRO A 86 5.62 8.66 -0.20
CA PRO A 86 5.51 7.73 0.93
C PRO A 86 6.46 8.06 2.09
N GLU A 87 7.60 8.70 1.79
CA GLU A 87 8.61 9.13 2.77
C GLU A 87 8.04 9.97 3.90
N ALA A 88 6.99 10.76 3.67
CA ALA A 88 6.39 11.60 4.70
C ALA A 88 5.87 10.78 5.91
N PHE A 89 5.53 9.50 5.71
CA PHE A 89 4.90 8.66 6.72
C PHE A 89 5.85 7.69 7.41
N TYR A 90 6.92 7.25 6.74
CA TYR A 90 7.88 6.32 7.32
C TYR A 90 9.20 6.97 7.77
N HIS A 91 9.49 8.23 7.41
CA HIS A 91 10.78 8.86 7.73
C HIS A 91 11.05 8.92 9.24
N SER A 92 10.03 9.20 10.06
CA SER A 92 10.15 9.21 11.52
C SER A 92 10.34 7.82 12.14
N LEU A 93 10.01 6.76 11.40
CA LEU A 93 10.12 5.37 11.85
C LEU A 93 11.38 4.69 11.34
N ILE A 94 11.99 5.19 10.26
CA ILE A 94 13.04 4.48 9.53
C ILE A 94 14.31 4.23 10.36
N GLU A 95 14.64 5.14 11.27
CA GLU A 95 15.79 4.97 12.17
C GLU A 95 15.56 3.81 13.13
N GLY A 96 14.36 3.73 13.72
CA GLY A 96 13.95 2.61 14.57
C GLY A 96 13.92 1.28 13.83
N ILE A 97 13.38 1.26 12.60
CA ILE A 97 13.35 0.08 11.72
C ILE A 97 14.77 -0.41 11.42
N ASN A 98 15.72 0.48 11.15
CA ASN A 98 17.12 0.09 10.86
C ASN A 98 17.84 -0.53 12.06
N GLN A 99 17.46 -0.17 13.29
CA GLN A 99 18.07 -0.68 14.53
C GLN A 99 17.36 -1.92 15.05
N ALA A 100 16.15 -2.22 14.58
CA ALA A 100 15.35 -3.35 15.02
C ALA A 100 15.95 -4.68 14.55
N LYS A 101 15.93 -5.69 15.44
CA LYS A 101 16.38 -7.05 15.11
C LYS A 101 15.39 -7.79 14.20
N TYR A 102 14.11 -7.49 14.34
CA TYR A 102 13.01 -8.05 13.56
C TYR A 102 12.05 -6.92 13.19
N ILE A 103 11.51 -6.98 11.98
CA ILE A 103 10.57 -6.00 11.44
C ILE A 103 9.41 -6.75 10.79
N ASP A 104 8.23 -6.14 10.74
CA ASP A 104 7.07 -6.70 10.04
C ASP A 104 7.11 -6.44 8.52
N GLN A 105 6.12 -6.96 7.80
CA GLN A 105 6.06 -6.88 6.34
C GLN A 105 5.94 -5.43 5.83
N ASP A 106 5.17 -4.60 6.53
CA ASP A 106 4.92 -3.21 6.15
C ASP A 106 6.19 -2.37 6.42
N GLU A 107 6.85 -2.62 7.55
CA GLU A 107 8.15 -2.03 7.90
C GLU A 107 9.27 -2.45 6.93
N LEU A 108 9.30 -3.72 6.52
CA LEU A 108 10.22 -4.23 5.51
C LEU A 108 10.03 -3.53 4.16
N THR A 109 8.77 -3.29 3.77
CA THR A 109 8.43 -2.56 2.54
C THR A 109 8.96 -1.12 2.60
N CYS A 110 8.77 -0.44 3.73
CA CYS A 110 9.32 0.91 3.96
C CYS A 110 10.86 0.92 3.91
N LEU A 111 11.50 -0.08 4.52
CA LEU A 111 12.96 -0.22 4.56
C LEU A 111 13.57 -0.46 3.16
N TRP A 112 12.93 -1.29 2.35
CA TRP A 112 13.36 -1.50 0.97
C TRP A 112 13.20 -0.24 0.15
N HIS A 113 12.04 0.41 0.22
CA HIS A 113 11.80 1.66 -0.48
C HIS A 113 12.84 2.74 -0.12
N SER A 114 13.19 2.88 1.17
CA SER A 114 14.20 3.85 1.60
C SER A 114 15.61 3.56 1.04
N LYS A 115 15.92 2.29 0.74
CA LYS A 115 17.22 1.86 0.20
C LYS A 115 17.28 1.90 -1.34
N GLU A 116 16.14 1.70 -2.00
CA GLU A 116 16.02 1.59 -3.46
C GLU A 116 16.30 2.92 -4.19
N LYS A 117 16.34 4.08 -3.51
CA LYS A 117 16.59 5.41 -4.11
C LYS A 117 15.77 5.66 -5.38
N LYS A 118 14.49 5.26 -5.39
CA LYS A 118 13.57 5.32 -6.54
C LYS A 118 13.96 4.43 -7.74
N ARG A 119 14.75 3.39 -7.51
CA ARG A 119 14.99 2.28 -8.44
C ARG A 119 14.16 1.09 -7.98
N PHE A 120 12.98 0.93 -8.55
CA PHE A 120 12.09 -0.17 -8.19
C PHE A 120 11.87 -1.10 -9.37
N GLN A 121 11.67 -2.37 -9.06
CA GLN A 121 11.10 -3.36 -9.94
C GLN A 121 9.98 -4.04 -9.16
N THR A 122 8.76 -4.03 -9.69
CA THR A 122 7.65 -4.79 -9.12
C THR A 122 7.00 -5.68 -10.15
N GLN A 123 6.41 -6.77 -9.67
CA GLN A 123 5.60 -7.67 -10.46
C GLN A 123 4.34 -8.00 -9.66
N GLU A 124 3.22 -7.45 -10.10
CA GLU A 124 1.92 -7.58 -9.46
C GLU A 124 1.04 -8.53 -10.28
N TYR A 125 0.34 -9.45 -9.62
CA TYR A 125 -0.64 -10.34 -10.22
C TYR A 125 -2.02 -9.92 -9.73
N PHE A 126 -2.94 -9.66 -10.66
CA PHE A 126 -4.27 -9.16 -10.35
C PHE A 126 -5.34 -10.25 -10.40
N VAL A 127 -4.94 -11.45 -10.79
CA VAL A 127 -5.81 -12.59 -11.03
C VAL A 127 -5.32 -13.73 -10.15
N ASP A 128 -6.24 -14.33 -9.42
CA ASP A 128 -5.95 -15.41 -8.50
C ASP A 128 -5.35 -16.62 -9.26
N ALA A 129 -4.49 -17.41 -8.63
CA ALA A 129 -3.76 -18.49 -9.29
C ALA A 129 -4.68 -19.54 -9.95
N GLU A 130 -5.92 -19.65 -9.45
CA GLU A 130 -6.95 -20.54 -9.97
C GLU A 130 -7.66 -20.01 -11.22
N THR A 131 -7.69 -18.68 -11.41
CA THR A 131 -8.36 -18.04 -12.55
C THR A 131 -7.40 -18.01 -13.73
N LYS A 132 -7.34 -19.10 -14.50
CA LYS A 132 -6.52 -19.16 -15.72
C LYS A 132 -7.09 -18.25 -16.81
N ILE A 133 -6.45 -17.13 -17.05
CA ILE A 133 -6.69 -16.32 -18.26
C ILE A 133 -6.08 -17.06 -19.46
N THR A 134 -6.91 -17.40 -20.43
CA THR A 134 -6.48 -17.92 -21.73
C THR A 134 -6.28 -16.76 -22.72
N ASN A 135 -5.36 -16.91 -23.67
CA ASN A 135 -5.06 -15.90 -24.71
C ASN A 135 -4.59 -14.55 -24.14
N VAL A 136 -3.37 -14.53 -23.62
CA VAL A 136 -2.74 -13.33 -23.03
C VAL A 136 -1.96 -12.56 -24.09
N LYS A 137 -2.25 -11.26 -24.21
CA LYS A 137 -1.46 -10.30 -24.97
C LYS A 137 -0.52 -9.56 -24.02
N ARG A 138 0.74 -9.39 -24.45
CA ARG A 138 1.73 -8.56 -23.76
C ARG A 138 1.83 -7.20 -24.42
N GLU A 139 1.67 -6.16 -23.63
CA GLU A 139 1.81 -4.76 -24.06
C GLU A 139 2.90 -4.10 -23.24
N VAL A 140 3.71 -3.24 -23.86
CA VAL A 140 4.74 -2.46 -23.16
C VAL A 140 4.39 -1.00 -23.27
N VAL A 141 4.20 -0.34 -22.13
CA VAL A 141 3.89 1.08 -22.02
C VAL A 141 5.05 1.80 -21.36
N LYS A 142 5.45 2.94 -21.93
CA LYS A 142 6.46 3.82 -21.32
C LYS A 142 5.73 4.95 -20.59
N GLY A 143 5.87 4.99 -19.27
CA GLY A 143 5.32 6.00 -18.39
C GLY A 143 6.20 7.25 -18.27
N ARG A 144 5.72 8.24 -17.51
CA ARG A 144 6.49 9.45 -17.20
C ARG A 144 7.70 9.08 -16.31
N GLY A 145 8.80 9.83 -16.43
CA GLY A 145 9.96 9.66 -15.56
C GLY A 145 10.74 8.34 -15.76
N GLY A 146 10.73 7.79 -16.97
CA GLY A 146 11.54 6.61 -17.34
C GLY A 146 10.94 5.26 -16.96
N LEU A 147 9.67 5.22 -16.53
CA LEU A 147 9.01 3.97 -16.16
C LEU A 147 8.66 3.12 -17.38
N THR A 148 8.93 1.82 -17.29
CA THR A 148 8.48 0.81 -18.25
C THR A 148 7.50 -0.12 -17.55
N ILE A 149 6.33 -0.29 -18.16
CA ILE A 149 5.23 -1.12 -17.66
C ILE A 149 5.00 -2.22 -18.71
N GLU A 150 5.31 -3.46 -18.37
CA GLU A 150 4.90 -4.64 -19.13
C GLU A 150 3.56 -5.12 -18.57
N ILE A 151 2.55 -5.16 -19.43
CA ILE A 151 1.17 -5.54 -19.11
C ILE A 151 0.88 -6.87 -19.76
N ALA A 152 0.53 -7.87 -18.97
CA ALA A 152 -0.09 -9.11 -19.45
C ALA A 152 -1.60 -8.97 -19.29
N ARG A 153 -2.34 -8.96 -20.41
CA ARG A 153 -3.80 -8.79 -20.41
C ARG A 153 -4.49 -9.84 -21.27
N SER A 154 -5.69 -10.26 -20.89
CA SER A 154 -6.55 -11.10 -21.72
C SER A 154 -6.90 -10.39 -23.03
N THR A 155 -6.97 -11.16 -24.12
CA THR A 155 -7.56 -10.70 -25.40
C THR A 155 -9.08 -10.79 -25.43
N ASP A 156 -9.72 -11.32 -24.37
CA ASP A 156 -11.16 -11.38 -24.26
C ASP A 156 -11.77 -9.96 -24.20
N PRO A 157 -13.07 -9.78 -24.52
CA PRO A 157 -13.70 -8.46 -24.56
C PRO A 157 -13.62 -7.68 -23.23
N LEU A 158 -13.50 -8.38 -22.11
CA LEU A 158 -13.35 -7.78 -20.78
C LEU A 158 -11.94 -7.22 -20.54
N GLY A 159 -10.94 -7.68 -21.30
CA GLY A 159 -9.58 -7.15 -21.29
C GLY A 159 -8.87 -7.21 -19.94
N LEU A 160 -9.22 -8.18 -19.10
CA LEU A 160 -8.69 -8.35 -17.73
C LEU A 160 -7.16 -8.38 -17.71
N ILE A 161 -6.56 -7.67 -16.77
CA ILE A 161 -5.10 -7.65 -16.57
C ILE A 161 -4.72 -8.85 -15.71
N GLU A 162 -3.87 -9.73 -16.23
CA GLU A 162 -3.31 -10.88 -15.51
C GLU A 162 -2.20 -10.43 -14.55
N SER A 163 -1.23 -9.69 -15.10
CA SER A 163 -0.10 -9.18 -14.33
C SER A 163 0.46 -7.88 -14.90
N LEU A 164 1.10 -7.10 -14.04
CA LEU A 164 1.88 -5.93 -14.38
C LEU A 164 3.30 -6.13 -13.87
N ARG A 165 4.29 -5.93 -14.74
CA ARG A 165 5.69 -5.79 -14.34
C ARG A 165 6.12 -4.36 -14.61
N ILE A 166 6.58 -3.67 -13.56
CA ILE A 166 6.95 -2.26 -13.64
C ILE A 166 8.41 -2.13 -13.22
N TYR A 167 9.20 -1.40 -13.99
CA TYR A 167 10.61 -1.13 -13.69
C TYR A 167 11.07 0.20 -14.30
N ARG A 168 12.21 0.70 -13.81
CA ARG A 168 12.94 1.84 -14.38
C ARG A 168 14.23 1.41 -15.06
#